data_AF-A0A928VVN2-F1
#
_entry.id   AF-A0A928VVN2-F1
#
_cell.length_a   1.000
_cell.length_b   1.000
_cell.length_c   1.000
_cell.angle_alpha   90.00
_cell.angle_beta   90.00
_cell.angle_gamma   90.00
#
_symmetry.space_group_name_H-M   'P 1'
#
loop_
_entity.id
_entity.type
_entity.pdbx_description
1 polymer ?
#
loop_
_entity_poly.entity_id
_entity_poly.type
_entity_poly.pdbx_seq_one_letter_code
_entity_poly.pdbx_strand_id
1 'polypeptide(L)'
;MNYLAHLFLAKPTPEAMIGNLLGDFRTGIPLDHYSPLVRQGIENHLKIDAFTDHHPIVQADKQSFSKPQRRFAGIMLDVLYDHYLAKHWSNYSRIPLTDFAQGVYQILHRHQDMLPAKLQRALPDMIQNDWLCSYQDLATIEYVLQRIAKRFKRPTPIAQGYTEILTHYATFETGFLTFFPELITYVQTLHRA
;
A
#
# COMPACT_ATOMS: atom_id res chain seq x y z
N MET A 1 -0.02 -4.71 -2.17
CA MET A 1 0.66 -3.38 -2.05
C MET A 1 0.23 -2.74 -0.73
N ASN A 2 0.70 -1.54 -0.36
CA ASN A 2 0.22 -0.83 0.83
C ASN A 2 -0.46 0.51 0.45
N TYR A 3 -0.73 1.39 1.41
CA TYR A 3 -1.62 2.54 1.24
C TYR A 3 -1.23 3.47 0.08
N LEU A 4 0.04 3.85 -0.05
CA LEU A 4 0.47 4.84 -1.05
C LEU A 4 0.23 4.29 -2.47
N ALA A 5 0.64 3.06 -2.76
CA ALA A 5 0.44 2.47 -4.08
C ALA A 5 -1.04 2.26 -4.42
N HIS A 6 -1.87 1.80 -3.47
CA HIS A 6 -3.31 1.66 -3.71
C HIS A 6 -4.01 3.00 -3.98
N LEU A 7 -3.60 4.06 -3.28
CA LEU A 7 -4.11 5.41 -3.52
C LEU A 7 -3.62 5.97 -4.86
N PHE A 8 -2.35 5.76 -5.19
CA PHE A 8 -1.75 6.20 -6.46
C PHE A 8 -2.40 5.51 -7.68
N LEU A 9 -2.72 4.22 -7.57
CA LEU A 9 -3.33 3.43 -8.63
C LEU A 9 -4.87 3.57 -8.71
N ALA A 10 -5.49 4.33 -7.81
CA ALA A 10 -6.92 4.61 -7.89
C ALA A 10 -7.25 5.60 -9.01
N LYS A 11 -8.50 5.57 -9.53
CA LYS A 11 -9.01 6.70 -10.32
C LYS A 11 -8.97 7.98 -9.45
N PRO A 12 -8.77 9.18 -10.05
CA PRO A 12 -8.68 10.44 -9.31
C PRO A 12 -10.06 10.94 -8.88
N THR A 13 -10.85 10.09 -8.22
CA THR A 13 -12.14 10.43 -7.62
C THR A 13 -12.16 10.01 -6.14
N PRO A 14 -12.89 10.74 -5.28
CA PRO A 14 -12.99 10.39 -3.86
C PRO A 14 -13.43 8.95 -3.60
N GLU A 15 -14.46 8.48 -4.30
CA GLU A 15 -15.01 7.14 -4.13
C GLU A 15 -14.02 6.05 -4.49
N ALA A 16 -13.24 6.24 -5.55
CA ALA A 16 -12.25 5.28 -5.99
C ALA A 16 -11.06 5.21 -5.03
N MET A 17 -10.57 6.35 -4.53
CA MET A 17 -9.49 6.41 -3.54
C MET A 17 -9.92 5.80 -2.20
N ILE A 18 -11.11 6.16 -1.71
CA ILE A 18 -11.69 5.58 -0.49
C ILE A 18 -11.86 4.08 -0.67
N GLY A 19 -12.47 3.64 -1.78
CA GLY A 19 -12.64 2.21 -2.06
C GLY A 19 -11.33 1.44 -2.12
N ASN A 20 -10.29 1.99 -2.75
CA ASN A 20 -8.98 1.35 -2.80
C ASN A 20 -8.34 1.22 -1.41
N LEU A 21 -8.54 2.19 -0.52
CA LEU A 21 -8.06 2.11 0.86
C LEU A 21 -8.89 1.13 1.70
N LEU A 22 -10.20 1.01 1.43
CA LEU A 22 -11.11 0.10 2.12
C LEU A 22 -10.86 -1.38 1.81
N GLY A 23 -10.11 -1.71 0.76
CA GLY A 23 -9.75 -3.10 0.44
C GLY A 23 -9.10 -3.85 1.60
N ASP A 24 -8.23 -3.18 2.35
CA ASP A 24 -7.59 -3.69 3.58
C ASP A 24 -8.57 -3.93 4.74
N PHE A 25 -9.77 -3.36 4.67
CA PHE A 25 -10.79 -3.39 5.72
C PHE A 25 -12.02 -4.21 5.33
N ARG A 26 -12.03 -4.86 4.16
CA ARG A 26 -13.23 -5.52 3.59
C ARG A 26 -13.92 -6.53 4.50
N THR A 27 -13.18 -7.21 5.39
CA THR A 27 -13.72 -8.20 6.33
C THR A 27 -14.36 -7.57 7.57
N GLY A 28 -14.13 -6.28 7.81
CA GLY A 28 -14.60 -5.55 8.98
C GLY A 28 -15.63 -4.47 8.67
N ILE A 29 -16.18 -4.42 7.46
CA ILE A 29 -17.12 -3.39 7.01
C ILE A 29 -18.33 -4.00 6.27
N PRO A 30 -19.54 -3.42 6.42
CA PRO A 30 -20.72 -3.82 5.64
C PRO A 30 -20.62 -3.29 4.21
N LEU A 31 -20.21 -4.13 3.27
CA LEU A 31 -19.94 -3.71 1.87
C LEU A 31 -21.19 -3.18 1.15
N ASP A 32 -22.37 -3.66 1.52
CA ASP A 32 -23.67 -3.25 1.01
C ASP A 32 -24.05 -1.80 1.36
N HIS A 33 -23.45 -1.22 2.40
CA HIS A 33 -23.64 0.19 2.77
C HIS A 33 -22.86 1.16 1.86
N TYR A 34 -21.96 0.65 1.02
CA TYR A 34 -21.14 1.48 0.14
C TYR A 34 -21.74 1.60 -1.26
N SER A 35 -21.59 2.81 -1.83
CA SER A 35 -22.01 3.07 -3.20
C SER A 35 -21.32 2.11 -4.20
N PRO A 36 -21.93 1.85 -5.37
CA PRO A 36 -21.30 1.03 -6.39
C PRO A 36 -19.88 1.49 -6.76
N LEU A 37 -19.63 2.81 -6.77
CA LEU A 37 -18.32 3.38 -7.08
C LEU A 37 -17.26 3.06 -6.03
N VAL A 38 -17.62 3.11 -4.74
CA VAL A 38 -16.70 2.72 -3.66
C VAL A 38 -16.43 1.21 -3.72
N ARG A 39 -17.45 0.40 -3.98
CA ARG A 39 -17.28 -1.05 -4.16
C ARG A 39 -16.36 -1.39 -5.34
N GLN A 40 -16.46 -0.66 -6.46
CA GLN A 40 -15.52 -0.77 -7.56
C GLN A 40 -14.08 -0.43 -7.15
N GLY A 41 -13.88 0.57 -6.28
CA GLY A 41 -12.57 0.86 -5.71
C GLY A 41 -12.02 -0.29 -4.85
N ILE A 42 -12.87 -0.94 -4.07
CA ILE A 42 -12.50 -2.14 -3.28
C ILE A 42 -12.11 -3.29 -4.23
N GLU A 43 -12.88 -3.51 -5.29
CA GLU A 43 -12.54 -4.50 -6.32
C GLU A 43 -11.22 -4.17 -7.02
N ASN A 44 -10.93 -2.89 -7.27
CA ASN A 44 -9.66 -2.46 -7.85
C ASN A 44 -8.47 -2.82 -6.95
N HIS A 45 -8.59 -2.55 -5.65
CA HIS A 45 -7.58 -2.97 -4.66
C HIS A 45 -7.32 -4.47 -4.73
N LEU A 46 -8.37 -5.30 -4.75
CA LEU A 46 -8.23 -6.75 -4.83
C LEU A 46 -7.56 -7.21 -6.13
N LYS A 47 -7.83 -6.54 -7.25
CA LYS A 47 -7.17 -6.82 -8.53
C LYS A 47 -5.70 -6.42 -8.52
N ILE A 48 -5.35 -5.28 -7.91
CA ILE A 48 -3.96 -4.85 -7.71
C ILE A 48 -3.20 -5.89 -6.88
N ASP A 49 -3.78 -6.33 -5.76
CA ASP A 49 -3.16 -7.34 -4.90
C ASP A 49 -3.03 -8.68 -5.62
N ALA A 50 -4.08 -9.13 -6.29
CA ALA A 50 -4.02 -10.37 -7.06
C ALA A 50 -2.95 -10.33 -8.14
N PHE A 51 -2.84 -9.23 -8.90
CA PHE A 51 -1.79 -9.08 -9.91
C PHE A 51 -0.40 -9.09 -9.27
N THR A 52 -0.20 -8.29 -8.22
CA THR A 52 1.06 -8.18 -7.48
C THR A 52 1.47 -9.53 -6.92
N ASP A 53 0.55 -10.23 -6.26
CA ASP A 53 0.83 -11.51 -5.63
C ASP A 53 1.18 -12.60 -6.63
N HIS A 54 0.64 -12.59 -7.85
CA HIS A 54 0.96 -13.60 -8.87
C HIS A 54 2.14 -13.21 -9.77
N HIS A 55 2.68 -12.00 -9.63
CA HIS A 55 3.74 -11.52 -10.50
C HIS A 55 5.06 -12.29 -10.25
N PRO A 56 5.74 -12.80 -11.30
CA PRO A 56 6.95 -13.63 -11.14
C PRO A 56 8.07 -12.97 -10.33
N ILE A 57 8.29 -11.67 -10.52
CA ILE A 57 9.31 -10.90 -9.76
C ILE A 57 8.94 -10.87 -8.28
N VAL A 58 7.68 -10.61 -7.94
CA VAL A 58 7.22 -10.52 -6.56
C VAL A 58 7.29 -11.90 -5.89
N GLN A 59 6.98 -12.97 -6.63
CA GLN A 59 7.17 -14.34 -6.16
C GLN A 59 8.64 -14.66 -5.89
N ALA A 60 9.55 -14.26 -6.78
CA ALA A 60 10.99 -14.42 -6.56
C ALA A 60 11.47 -13.64 -5.32
N ASP A 61 11.03 -12.39 -5.16
CA ASP A 61 11.36 -11.55 -4.01
C ASP A 61 10.87 -12.20 -2.71
N LYS A 62 9.66 -12.76 -2.69
CA LYS A 62 9.12 -13.51 -1.54
C LYS A 62 10.00 -14.72 -1.17
N GLN A 63 10.60 -15.39 -2.15
CA GLN A 63 11.45 -16.57 -1.91
C GLN A 63 12.84 -16.23 -1.35
N SER A 64 13.34 -15.02 -1.60
CA SER A 64 14.63 -14.54 -1.07
C SER A 64 14.63 -14.44 0.46
N PHE A 65 13.46 -14.23 1.08
CA PHE A 65 13.33 -14.24 2.53
C PHE A 65 13.59 -15.63 3.13
N SER A 66 14.17 -15.63 4.32
CA SER A 66 14.43 -16.83 5.12
C SER A 66 13.14 -17.59 5.43
N LYS A 67 13.22 -18.90 5.68
CA LYS A 67 12.03 -19.74 5.95
C LYS A 67 11.11 -19.17 7.06
N PRO A 68 11.62 -18.67 8.20
CA PRO A 68 10.78 -18.04 9.23
C PRO A 68 10.05 -16.78 8.73
N GLN A 69 10.72 -15.96 7.92
CA GLN A 69 10.18 -14.70 7.40
C GLN A 69 9.26 -14.87 6.20
N ARG A 70 9.46 -15.90 5.39
CA ARG A 70 8.78 -16.10 4.10
C ARG A 70 7.27 -16.04 4.17
N ARG A 71 6.67 -16.53 5.25
CA ARG A 71 5.22 -16.45 5.47
C ARG A 71 4.70 -15.00 5.51
N PHE A 72 5.53 -14.06 5.93
CA PHE A 72 5.21 -12.65 6.06
C PHE A 72 5.84 -11.79 4.96
N ALA A 73 6.55 -12.41 3.99
CA ALA A 73 7.26 -11.70 2.95
C ALA A 73 6.37 -10.77 2.14
N GLY A 74 5.11 -11.15 1.88
CA GLY A 74 4.12 -10.26 1.24
C GLY A 74 3.96 -8.95 1.99
N ILE A 75 3.68 -9.00 3.29
CA ILE A 75 3.53 -7.81 4.15
C ILE A 75 4.79 -6.94 4.13
N MET A 76 5.96 -7.57 4.19
CA MET A 76 7.24 -6.85 4.15
C MET A 76 7.47 -6.16 2.81
N LEU A 77 7.19 -6.85 1.70
CA LEU A 77 7.29 -6.29 0.36
C LEU A 77 6.25 -5.20 0.11
N ASP A 78 5.03 -5.32 0.64
CA ASP A 78 4.00 -4.29 0.51
C ASP A 78 4.46 -2.95 1.12
N VAL A 79 5.07 -2.99 2.30
CA VAL A 79 5.65 -1.79 2.95
C VAL A 79 6.86 -1.28 2.17
N LEU A 80 7.73 -2.17 1.70
CA LEU A 80 8.93 -1.81 0.95
C LEU A 80 8.61 -1.21 -0.42
N TYR A 81 7.59 -1.71 -1.12
CA TYR A 81 7.21 -1.23 -2.43
C TYR A 81 6.57 0.17 -2.36
N ASP A 82 5.83 0.49 -1.29
CA ASP A 82 5.42 1.87 -1.02
C ASP A 82 6.62 2.79 -0.78
N HIS A 83 7.67 2.29 -0.09
CA HIS A 83 8.93 3.03 0.04
C HIS A 83 9.59 3.28 -1.31
N TYR A 84 9.72 2.26 -2.18
CA TYR A 84 10.29 2.47 -3.51
C TYR A 84 9.45 3.39 -4.39
N LEU A 85 8.13 3.31 -4.30
CA LEU A 85 7.23 4.25 -4.99
C LEU A 85 7.49 5.68 -4.51
N ALA A 86 7.58 5.91 -3.20
CA ALA A 86 7.84 7.23 -2.64
C ALA A 86 9.24 7.76 -3.01
N LYS A 87 10.26 6.89 -2.97
CA LYS A 87 11.65 7.19 -3.35
C LYS A 87 11.78 7.57 -4.82
N HIS A 88 11.10 6.84 -5.71
CA HIS A 88 11.17 7.02 -7.17
C HIS A 88 9.97 7.78 -7.73
N TRP A 89 9.27 8.55 -6.90
CA TRP A 89 7.99 9.14 -7.23
C TRP A 89 7.98 9.94 -8.55
N SER A 90 9.06 10.68 -8.82
CA SER A 90 9.22 11.49 -10.04
C SER A 90 9.24 10.68 -11.33
N ASN A 91 9.49 9.36 -11.25
CA ASN A 91 9.45 8.47 -12.42
C ASN A 91 8.00 8.12 -12.81
N TYR A 92 7.05 8.24 -11.88
CA TYR A 92 5.68 7.75 -12.05
C TYR A 92 4.64 8.87 -12.05
N SER A 93 4.95 10.01 -11.45
CA SER A 93 4.04 11.15 -11.36
C SER A 93 4.74 12.47 -11.66
N ARG A 94 4.02 13.37 -12.34
CA ARG A 94 4.42 14.77 -12.51
C ARG A 94 3.98 15.66 -11.35
N ILE A 95 3.04 15.18 -10.53
CA ILE A 95 2.56 15.87 -9.33
C ILE A 95 3.52 15.52 -8.20
N PRO A 96 4.08 16.49 -7.45
CA PRO A 96 4.91 16.20 -6.27
C PRO A 96 4.21 15.28 -5.28
N LEU A 97 4.95 14.40 -4.60
CA LEU A 97 4.38 13.45 -3.63
C LEU A 97 3.63 14.19 -2.50
N THR A 98 4.17 15.32 -2.05
CA THR A 98 3.56 16.19 -1.05
C THR A 98 2.18 16.70 -1.47
N ASP A 99 2.05 17.12 -2.73
CA ASP A 99 0.79 17.66 -3.25
C ASP A 99 -0.24 16.55 -3.43
N PHE A 100 0.21 15.39 -3.90
CA PHE A 100 -0.63 14.19 -4.00
C PHE A 100 -1.13 13.75 -2.62
N ALA A 101 -0.23 13.60 -1.65
CA ALA A 101 -0.55 13.20 -0.28
C ALA A 101 -1.53 14.17 0.38
N GLN A 102 -1.30 15.48 0.22
CA GLN A 102 -2.19 16.50 0.75
C GLN A 102 -3.59 16.44 0.13
N GLY A 103 -3.67 16.20 -1.19
CA GLY A 103 -4.95 15.97 -1.87
C GLY A 103 -5.69 14.75 -1.31
N VAL A 104 -4.98 13.64 -1.10
CA VAL A 104 -5.55 12.44 -0.46
C VAL A 104 -6.04 12.74 0.94
N TYR A 105 -5.24 13.42 1.77
CA TYR A 105 -5.62 13.75 3.14
C TYR A 105 -6.88 14.62 3.21
N GLN A 106 -7.02 15.60 2.30
CA GLN A 106 -8.24 16.41 2.20
C GLN A 106 -9.47 15.56 1.84
N ILE A 107 -9.32 14.60 0.92
CA ILE A 107 -10.39 13.67 0.56
C ILE A 107 -10.78 12.82 1.77
N LEU A 108 -9.81 12.18 2.42
CA LEU A 108 -10.08 11.31 3.57
C LEU A 108 -10.73 12.08 4.73
N HIS A 109 -10.29 13.31 4.99
CA HIS A 109 -10.88 14.16 6.02
C HIS A 109 -12.31 14.58 5.67
N ARG A 110 -12.56 15.01 4.42
CA ARG A 110 -13.90 15.42 3.97
C ARG A 110 -14.91 14.27 3.99
N HIS A 111 -14.44 13.05 3.72
CA HIS A 111 -15.27 11.85 3.65
C HIS A 111 -15.05 10.92 4.85
N GLN A 112 -14.62 11.45 6.00
CA GLN A 112 -14.26 10.64 7.17
C GLN A 112 -15.39 9.69 7.62
N ASP A 113 -16.65 10.11 7.46
CA ASP A 113 -17.83 9.31 7.86
C ASP A 113 -17.97 8.03 7.03
N MET A 114 -17.37 7.97 5.84
CA MET A 114 -17.31 6.78 5.01
C MET A 114 -16.18 5.83 5.42
N LEU A 115 -15.24 6.27 6.25
CA LEU A 115 -14.10 5.46 6.65
C LEU A 115 -14.50 4.51 7.79
N PRO A 116 -13.87 3.33 7.94
CA PRO A 116 -14.16 2.44 9.05
C PRO A 116 -13.64 3.07 10.34
N ALA A 117 -14.28 2.79 11.48
CA ALA A 117 -13.93 3.41 12.77
C ALA A 117 -12.43 3.32 13.14
N LYS A 118 -11.75 2.24 12.72
CA LYS A 118 -10.30 2.09 12.93
C LYS A 118 -9.49 3.12 12.14
N LEU A 119 -9.87 3.39 10.90
CA LEU A 119 -9.19 4.36 10.04
C LEU A 119 -9.57 5.79 10.42
N GLN A 120 -10.83 6.05 10.78
CA GLN A 120 -11.25 7.35 11.34
C GLN A 120 -10.37 7.75 12.54
N ARG A 121 -10.16 6.83 13.49
CA ARG A 121 -9.29 7.07 14.66
C ARG A 121 -7.82 7.29 14.30
N ALA A 122 -7.34 6.68 13.22
CA ALA A 122 -5.95 6.81 12.77
C ALA A 122 -5.73 8.03 11.89
N LEU A 123 -6.78 8.62 11.32
CA LEU A 123 -6.68 9.69 10.33
C LEU A 123 -5.96 10.95 10.86
N PRO A 124 -6.24 11.45 12.09
CA PRO A 124 -5.49 12.59 12.63
C PRO A 124 -3.98 12.34 12.67
N ASP A 125 -3.56 11.17 13.19
CA ASP A 125 -2.15 10.79 13.26
C ASP A 125 -1.53 10.60 11.86
N MET A 126 -2.32 10.07 10.92
CA MET A 126 -1.89 9.84 9.54
C MET A 126 -1.57 11.16 8.83
N ILE A 127 -2.40 12.18 9.05
CA ILE A 127 -2.22 13.53 8.49
C ILE A 127 -1.08 14.25 9.22
N GLN A 128 -1.09 14.27 10.55
CA GLN A 128 -0.11 15.00 11.37
C GLN A 128 1.33 14.53 11.11
N ASN A 129 1.52 13.22 10.92
CA ASN A 129 2.84 12.62 10.71
C ASN A 129 3.12 12.30 9.23
N ASP A 130 2.31 12.81 8.31
CA ASP A 130 2.44 12.65 6.86
C ASP A 130 2.87 11.24 6.44
N TRP A 131 2.05 10.24 6.80
CA TRP A 131 2.42 8.83 6.59
C TRP A 131 2.77 8.52 5.13
N LEU A 132 2.10 9.16 4.16
CA LEU A 132 2.30 8.88 2.74
C LEU A 132 3.66 9.39 2.26
N CYS A 133 4.07 10.60 2.63
CA CYS A 133 5.41 11.09 2.29
C CYS A 133 6.50 10.44 3.15
N SER A 134 6.18 10.00 4.38
CA SER A 134 7.16 9.37 5.27
C SER A 134 7.81 8.12 4.68
N TYR A 135 7.14 7.46 3.73
CA TYR A 135 7.70 6.32 2.99
C TYR A 135 8.96 6.67 2.19
N GLN A 136 9.30 7.95 1.97
CA GLN A 136 10.60 8.32 1.39
C GLN A 136 11.78 7.95 2.30
N ASP A 137 11.56 7.92 3.60
CA ASP A 137 12.58 7.53 4.59
C ASP A 137 12.58 6.00 4.78
N LEU A 138 13.76 5.41 4.71
CA LEU A 138 13.97 3.99 4.95
C LEU A 138 13.63 3.58 6.39
N ALA A 139 13.83 4.48 7.37
CA ALA A 139 13.51 4.23 8.78
C ALA A 139 12.00 4.02 9.01
N THR A 140 11.14 4.57 8.14
CA THR A 140 9.69 4.36 8.16
C THR A 140 9.34 2.89 7.98
N ILE A 141 10.10 2.14 7.19
CA ILE A 141 9.86 0.71 6.98
C ILE A 141 9.96 -0.03 8.31
N GLU A 142 11.04 0.15 9.06
CA GLU A 142 11.24 -0.51 10.34
C GLU A 142 10.12 -0.16 11.33
N TYR A 143 9.78 1.13 11.44
CA TYR A 143 8.70 1.61 12.30
C TYR A 143 7.34 0.96 11.95
N VAL A 144 6.99 0.92 10.66
CA VAL A 144 5.74 0.33 10.19
C VAL A 144 5.72 -1.18 10.45
N LEU A 145 6.81 -1.90 10.19
CA LEU A 145 6.90 -3.34 10.47
C LEU A 145 6.75 -3.65 11.96
N GLN A 146 7.37 -2.85 12.84
CA GLN A 146 7.18 -2.98 14.29
C GLN A 146 5.72 -2.76 14.70
N ARG A 147 5.04 -1.76 14.12
CA ARG A 147 3.59 -1.53 14.39
C ARG A 147 2.71 -2.65 13.85
N ILE A 148 3.03 -3.22 12.69
CA ILE A 148 2.30 -4.36 12.12
C ILE A 148 2.49 -5.60 13.00
N ALA A 149 3.72 -5.89 13.44
CA ALA A 149 4.02 -7.02 14.31
C ALA A 149 3.17 -7.00 15.60
N LYS A 150 2.95 -5.81 16.20
CA LYS A 150 2.12 -5.61 17.40
C LYS A 150 0.63 -5.94 17.18
N ARG A 151 0.15 -6.05 15.94
CA ARG A 151 -1.25 -6.42 15.64
C ARG A 151 -1.51 -7.91 15.80
N PHE A 152 -0.47 -8.74 15.82
CA PHE A 152 -0.60 -10.19 15.97
C PHE A 152 -0.65 -10.59 17.44
N LYS A 153 -1.55 -11.53 17.78
CA LYS A 153 -1.69 -12.05 19.15
C LYS A 153 -0.47 -12.83 19.64
N ARG A 154 0.30 -13.43 18.72
CA ARG A 154 1.51 -14.19 19.01
C ARG A 154 2.72 -13.42 18.46
N PRO A 155 3.91 -13.54 19.08
CA PRO A 155 5.13 -12.99 18.52
C PRO A 155 5.34 -13.46 17.08
N THR A 156 5.68 -12.52 16.19
CA THR A 156 5.98 -12.79 14.78
C THR A 156 7.37 -12.26 14.44
N PRO A 157 8.06 -12.86 13.45
CA PRO A 157 9.38 -12.41 13.04
C PRO A 157 9.35 -11.10 12.22
N ILE A 158 8.18 -10.51 11.96
CA ILE A 158 7.99 -9.33 11.09
C ILE A 158 8.86 -8.15 11.54
N ALA A 159 8.99 -7.92 12.85
CA ALA A 159 9.80 -6.82 13.37
C ALA A 159 11.29 -6.99 13.04
N GLN A 160 11.79 -8.23 12.96
CA GLN A 160 13.15 -8.54 12.52
C GLN A 160 13.30 -8.57 10.99
N GLY A 161 12.19 -8.45 10.25
CA GLY A 161 12.15 -8.49 8.79
C GLY A 161 12.93 -7.35 8.12
N TYR A 162 13.09 -6.23 8.82
CA TYR A 162 13.83 -5.07 8.32
C TYR A 162 15.28 -5.43 7.92
N THR A 163 15.96 -6.27 8.69
CA THR A 163 17.35 -6.68 8.36
C THR A 163 17.44 -7.50 7.08
N GLU A 164 16.46 -8.37 6.80
CA GLU A 164 16.41 -9.12 5.55
C GLU A 164 16.07 -8.23 4.35
N ILE A 165 15.18 -7.24 4.55
CA ILE A 165 14.94 -6.19 3.55
C ILE A 165 16.24 -5.49 3.18
N LEU A 166 17.03 -5.04 4.18
CA LEU A 166 18.30 -4.36 3.93
C LEU A 166 19.31 -5.24 3.18
N THR A 167 19.31 -6.54 3.47
CA THR A 167 20.21 -7.51 2.82
C THR A 167 19.93 -7.62 1.31
N HIS A 168 18.66 -7.51 0.91
CA HIS A 168 18.23 -7.67 -0.48
C HIS A 168 17.75 -6.37 -1.13
N TYR A 169 17.97 -5.22 -0.48
CA TYR A 169 17.35 -3.95 -0.83
C TYR A 169 17.56 -3.58 -2.31
N ALA A 170 18.81 -3.53 -2.79
CA ALA A 170 19.10 -3.19 -4.18
C ALA A 170 18.48 -4.17 -5.21
N THR A 171 18.38 -5.46 -4.85
CA THR A 171 17.76 -6.49 -5.70
C THR A 171 16.25 -6.27 -5.79
N PHE A 172 15.58 -6.07 -4.65
CA PHE A 172 14.16 -5.76 -4.60
C PHE A 172 13.82 -4.44 -5.29
N GLU A 173 14.69 -3.44 -5.19
CA GLU A 173 14.53 -2.17 -5.90
C GLU A 173 14.54 -2.36 -7.42
N THR A 174 15.50 -3.12 -7.94
CA THR A 174 15.57 -3.44 -9.37
C THR A 174 14.33 -4.20 -9.84
N GLY A 175 13.87 -5.16 -9.02
CA GLY A 175 12.63 -5.90 -9.27
C GLY A 175 11.41 -4.97 -9.32
N PHE A 176 11.26 -4.10 -8.33
CA PHE A 176 10.18 -3.11 -8.25
C PHE A 176 10.16 -2.17 -9.46
N LEU A 177 11.33 -1.64 -9.86
CA LEU A 177 11.44 -0.72 -11.01
C LEU A 177 11.00 -1.37 -12.33
N THR A 178 11.09 -2.69 -12.43
CA THR A 178 10.59 -3.47 -13.57
C THR A 178 9.09 -3.78 -13.43
N PHE A 179 8.68 -4.27 -12.26
CA PHE A 179 7.32 -4.71 -11.98
C PHE A 179 6.29 -3.56 -11.96
N PHE A 180 6.60 -2.44 -11.32
CA PHE A 180 5.61 -1.40 -11.05
C PHE A 180 5.03 -0.74 -12.31
N PRO A 181 5.81 -0.46 -13.38
CA PRO A 181 5.25 -0.04 -14.68
C PRO A 181 4.26 -1.04 -15.30
N GLU A 182 4.47 -2.35 -15.13
CA GLU A 182 3.54 -3.38 -15.60
C GLU A 182 2.22 -3.33 -14.81
N LEU A 183 2.31 -3.15 -13.48
CA LEU A 183 1.14 -2.96 -12.64
C LEU A 183 0.34 -1.69 -13.02
N ILE A 184 1.01 -0.56 -13.28
CA ILE A 184 0.35 0.66 -13.77
C ILE A 184 -0.41 0.37 -15.07
N THR A 185 0.24 -0.32 -16.01
CA THR A 185 -0.36 -0.67 -17.30
C THR A 185 -1.59 -1.55 -17.12
N TYR A 186 -1.48 -2.59 -16.27
CA TYR A 186 -2.61 -3.46 -15.92
C TYR A 186 -3.79 -2.67 -15.35
N VAL A 187 -3.56 -1.80 -14.36
CA VAL A 187 -4.62 -1.00 -13.73
C VAL A 187 -5.27 -0.04 -14.73
N GLN A 188 -4.49 0.56 -15.65
CA GLN A 188 -5.05 1.39 -16.72
C GLN A 188 -6.03 0.62 -17.62
N THR A 189 -5.81 -0.69 -17.84
CA THR A 189 -6.78 -1.52 -18.58
C THR A 189 -8.09 -1.70 -17.82
N LEU A 190 -8.02 -1.87 -16.49
CA LEU A 190 -9.21 -1.99 -15.63
C LEU A 190 -10.05 -0.73 -15.63
N HIS A 191 -9.42 0.44 -15.78
CA HIS A 191 -10.10 1.73 -15.77
C HIS A 191 -10.83 2.07 -17.08
N ARG A 192 -10.46 1.41 -18.18
CA ARG A 192 -11.05 1.58 -19.52
C ARG A 192 -12.21 0.64 -19.82
N ALA A 193 -12.29 -0.48 -19.08
CA ALA A 193 -13.40 -1.44 -19.14
C ALA A 193 -14.62 -0.91 -18.37
#